data_AF-A0A2M6ZW90-F1
#
_entry.id   AF-A0A2M6ZW90-F1
#
_cell.length_a   1.000
_cell.length_b   1.000
_cell.length_c   1.000
_cell.angle_alpha   90.00
_cell.angle_beta   90.00
_cell.angle_gamma   90.00
#
_symmetry.space_group_name_H-M   'P 1'
#
loop_
_entity.id
_entity.type
_entity.pdbx_description
1 polymer ?
#
loop_
_entity_poly.entity_id
_entity_poly.type
_entity_poly.pdbx_seq_one_letter_code
_entity_poly.pdbx_strand_id
1 'polypeptide(L)'
;MADTILADVVKGQPIVVSDVSTDSRLLYPMEAMKEGIASMLSVPLAERGVTMGVIRIYSAQKGDFSADAIKLLTAIANLSALAIENARMYDSLKKA
;
A
#
# COMPACT_ATOMS: atom_id res chain seq x y z
N MET A 1 -17.50 0.29 -10.57
CA MET A 1 -16.30 1.16 -10.68
C MET A 1 -15.15 0.34 -10.09
N ALA A 2 -13.99 0.27 -10.74
CA ALA A 2 -12.86 -0.52 -10.22
C ALA A 2 -12.06 0.33 -9.21
N ASP A 3 -11.59 -0.30 -8.13
CA ASP A 3 -10.66 0.33 -7.18
C ASP A 3 -9.38 0.74 -7.93
N THR A 4 -9.29 2.02 -8.30
CA THR A 4 -8.20 2.54 -9.13
C THR A 4 -6.96 2.78 -8.27
N ILE A 5 -7.12 2.97 -6.95
CA ILE A 5 -6.01 3.14 -6.02
C ILE A 5 -5.15 1.88 -5.99
N LEU A 6 -5.76 0.69 -5.85
CA LEU A 6 -4.98 -0.54 -5.85
C LEU A 6 -4.27 -0.77 -7.19
N ALA A 7 -4.96 -0.49 -8.32
CA ALA A 7 -4.37 -0.62 -9.65
C ALA A 7 -3.17 0.32 -9.86
N ASP A 8 -3.23 1.54 -9.34
CA ASP A 8 -2.14 2.50 -9.45
C ASP A 8 -0.97 2.18 -8.52
N VAL A 9 -1.25 1.66 -7.32
CA VAL A 9 -0.18 1.19 -6.43
C VAL A 9 0.56 0.01 -7.05
N VAL A 10 -0.15 -0.91 -7.71
CA VAL A 10 0.45 -2.05 -8.41
C VAL A 10 1.33 -1.62 -9.59
N LYS A 11 1.19 -0.40 -10.12
CA LYS A 11 2.12 0.18 -11.11
C LYS A 11 3.43 0.70 -10.49
N GLY A 12 3.62 0.53 -9.19
CA GLY A 12 4.86 0.89 -8.48
C GLY A 12 4.86 2.29 -7.85
N GLN A 13 3.70 2.94 -7.75
CA GLN A 13 3.60 4.31 -7.22
C GLN A 13 2.96 4.31 -5.82
N PRO A 14 3.55 5.00 -4.83
CA PRO A 14 2.85 5.32 -3.59
C PRO A 14 1.58 6.13 -3.88
N ILE A 15 0.46 5.77 -3.27
CA ILE A 15 -0.79 6.51 -3.37
C ILE A 15 -1.24 6.99 -2.00
N VAL A 16 -1.49 8.29 -1.91
CA VAL A 16 -2.08 8.95 -0.76
C VAL A 16 -3.55 9.25 -1.06
N VAL A 17 -4.37 8.98 -0.05
CA VAL A 17 -5.76 9.42 0.04
C VAL A 17 -5.88 10.24 1.32
N SER A 18 -5.94 11.56 1.18
CA SER A 18 -5.92 12.48 2.33
C SER A 18 -7.28 12.62 3.02
N ASP A 19 -8.36 12.27 2.32
CA ASP A 19 -9.73 12.23 2.84
C ASP A 19 -10.56 11.17 2.11
N VAL A 20 -10.88 10.07 2.79
CA VAL A 20 -11.65 8.97 2.19
C VAL A 20 -13.09 9.35 1.83
N SER A 21 -13.63 10.42 2.44
CA SER A 21 -15.01 10.84 2.20
C SER A 21 -15.20 11.61 0.88
N THR A 22 -14.10 12.10 0.30
CA THR A 22 -14.12 12.95 -0.90
C THR A 22 -13.34 12.36 -2.08
N ASP A 23 -12.51 11.34 -1.85
CA ASP A 23 -11.71 10.72 -2.90
C ASP A 23 -12.55 9.79 -3.79
N SER A 24 -12.82 10.23 -5.03
CA SER A 24 -13.62 9.51 -6.00
C SER A 24 -12.98 8.22 -6.53
N ARG A 25 -11.71 7.96 -6.22
CA ARG A 25 -11.01 6.73 -6.60
C ARG A 25 -11.35 5.56 -5.68
N LEU A 26 -11.94 5.83 -4.51
CA LEU A 26 -12.34 4.80 -3.55
C LEU A 26 -13.65 4.14 -3.94
N LEU A 27 -13.67 2.81 -3.85
CA LEU A 27 -14.86 2.01 -4.14
C LEU A 27 -15.87 1.99 -2.98
N TYR A 28 -15.38 2.07 -1.73
CA TYR A 28 -16.17 1.89 -0.52
C TYR A 28 -15.87 2.97 0.54
N PRO A 29 -16.12 4.26 0.24
CA PRO A 29 -15.79 5.35 1.16
C PRO A 29 -16.64 5.30 2.45
N MET A 30 -17.90 4.87 2.38
CA MET A 30 -18.78 4.82 3.56
C MET A 30 -18.34 3.73 4.55
N GLU A 31 -17.90 2.58 4.07
CA GLU A 31 -17.37 1.48 4.86
C GLU A 31 -16.08 1.89 5.55
N ALA A 32 -15.14 2.51 4.82
CA ALA A 32 -13.91 3.05 5.40
C ALA A 32 -14.20 4.04 6.53
N MET A 33 -15.16 4.95 6.34
CA MET A 33 -15.57 5.90 7.38
C MET A 33 -16.20 5.21 8.60
N LYS A 34 -17.03 4.17 8.39
CA LYS A 34 -17.61 3.38 9.50
C LYS A 34 -16.55 2.64 10.32
N GLU A 35 -15.46 2.25 9.69
CA GLU A 35 -14.29 1.64 10.35
C GLU A 35 -13.37 2.68 11.02
N GLY A 36 -13.71 3.98 10.95
CA GLY A 36 -12.91 5.05 11.52
C GLY A 36 -11.67 5.42 10.70
N ILE A 37 -11.64 5.04 9.42
CA ILE A 37 -10.56 5.40 8.49
C ILE A 37 -10.92 6.74 7.85
N ALA A 38 -10.07 7.75 8.03
CA ALA A 38 -10.24 9.09 7.48
C ALA A 38 -9.23 9.39 6.36
N SER A 39 -8.04 8.81 6.41
CA SER A 39 -7.01 8.90 5.37
C SER A 39 -6.21 7.60 5.28
N MET A 40 -5.52 7.39 4.15
CA MET A 40 -4.67 6.22 3.95
C MET A 40 -3.47 6.50 3.04
N LEU A 41 -2.39 5.78 3.29
CA LEU A 41 -1.21 5.71 2.43
C LEU A 41 -0.98 4.26 2.03
N SER A 42 -0.90 4.03 0.73
CA SER A 42 -0.64 2.72 0.14
C SER A 42 0.71 2.76 -0.59
N VAL A 43 1.57 1.78 -0.34
CA VAL A 43 2.85 1.63 -1.06
C VAL A 43 2.97 0.21 -1.62
N PRO A 44 3.60 0.05 -2.79
CA PRO A 44 3.82 -1.27 -3.36
C PRO A 44 4.87 -2.05 -2.57
N LEU A 45 4.63 -3.35 -2.40
CA LEU A 45 5.69 -4.32 -2.14
C LEU A 45 6.24 -4.75 -3.49
N ALA A 46 7.37 -4.18 -3.88
CA ALA A 46 7.98 -4.47 -5.18
C ALA A 46 9.44 -4.88 -5.02
N GLU A 47 9.85 -5.89 -5.79
CA GLU A 47 11.23 -6.35 -5.90
C GLU A 47 11.53 -6.57 -7.39
N ARG A 48 12.69 -6.10 -7.87
CA ARG A 48 13.10 -6.17 -9.29
C ARG A 48 12.02 -5.69 -10.30
N GLY A 49 11.25 -4.66 -9.93
CA GLY A 49 10.21 -4.08 -10.79
C GLY A 49 8.90 -4.87 -10.86
N VAL A 50 8.76 -5.95 -10.07
CA VAL A 50 7.52 -6.71 -9.96
C VAL A 50 6.86 -6.42 -8.63
N THR A 51 5.64 -5.90 -8.65
CA THR A 51 4.83 -5.70 -7.45
C THR A 51 4.18 -7.01 -7.03
N MET A 52 4.58 -7.54 -5.88
CA MET A 52 4.05 -8.77 -5.30
C MET A 52 2.87 -8.52 -4.35
N GLY A 53 2.67 -7.28 -3.92
CA GLY A 53 1.58 -6.91 -3.01
C GLY A 53 1.58 -5.42 -2.67
N VAL A 54 0.81 -5.05 -1.65
CA VAL A 54 0.65 -3.67 -1.18
C VAL A 54 0.67 -3.63 0.34
N ILE A 55 1.40 -2.67 0.91
CA ILE A 55 1.26 -2.27 2.32
C ILE A 55 0.40 -1.02 2.37
N ARG A 56 -0.55 -0.99 3.30
CA ARG A 56 -1.42 0.17 3.52
C ARG A 56 -1.45 0.54 5.00
N ILE A 57 -1.38 1.83 5.28
CA ILE A 57 -1.61 2.38 6.61
C ILE A 57 -2.87 3.25 6.59
N TYR A 58 -3.63 3.19 7.68
CA TYR A 58 -4.87 3.92 7.88
C TYR A 58 -4.71 4.90 9.04
N SER A 59 -5.38 6.05 8.95
CA SER A 59 -5.44 7.04 10.02
C SER A 59 -6.87 7.50 10.23
N ALA A 60 -7.26 7.72 11.49
CA ALA A 60 -8.54 8.32 11.87
C ALA A 60 -8.56 9.85 11.67
N GLN A 61 -7.42 10.45 11.31
CA GLN A 61 -7.31 11.86 11.00
C GLN A 61 -7.18 12.06 9.49
N LYS A 62 -7.93 13.02 8.96
CA LYS A 62 -7.74 13.53 7.60
C LYS A 62 -6.37 14.21 7.50
N GLY A 63 -5.79 14.22 6.32
CA GLY A 63 -4.58 14.98 6.04
C GLY A 63 -3.60 14.24 5.15
N ASP A 64 -2.59 14.99 4.72
CA ASP A 64 -1.53 14.46 3.88
C ASP A 64 -0.51 13.69 4.71
N PHE A 65 -0.03 12.57 4.16
CA PHE A 65 1.15 11.90 4.68
C PHE A 65 2.37 12.72 4.26
N SER A 66 3.21 13.10 5.23
CA SER A 66 4.43 13.85 4.94
C SER A 66 5.34 13.07 3.99
N ALA A 67 6.18 13.79 3.25
CA ALA A 67 7.16 13.16 2.36
C ALA A 67 8.05 12.15 3.11
N ASP A 68 8.37 12.42 4.38
CA ASP A 68 9.17 11.53 5.21
C ASP A 68 8.39 10.29 5.66
N ALA A 69 7.08 10.41 5.95
CA ALA A 69 6.23 9.26 6.21
C ALA A 69 6.10 8.36 4.98
N ILE A 70 5.95 8.95 3.79
CA ILE A 70 5.91 8.21 2.52
C ILE A 70 7.24 7.49 2.28
N LYS A 71 8.37 8.19 2.44
CA LYS A 71 9.72 7.58 2.30
C LYS A 71 9.93 6.45 3.29
N LEU A 72 9.54 6.64 4.56
CA LEU A 72 9.69 5.64 5.61
C LEU A 72 8.88 4.37 5.25
N LEU A 73 7.61 4.52 4.92
CA LEU A 73 6.78 3.38 4.57
C LEU A 73 7.25 2.68 3.29
N THR A 74 7.73 3.45 2.30
CA THR A 74 8.33 2.91 1.07
C THR A 74 9.58 2.10 1.38
N ALA A 75 10.46 2.58 2.26
CA ALA A 75 11.65 1.84 2.68
C ALA A 75 11.29 0.54 3.41
N ILE A 76 10.29 0.58 4.31
CA ILE A 76 9.76 -0.62 4.99
C ILE A 76 9.20 -1.62 3.97
N ALA A 77 8.47 -1.13 2.96
CA ALA A 77 7.89 -1.97 1.93
C ALA A 77 8.96 -2.65 1.06
N ASN A 78 10.00 -1.92 0.66
CA ASN A 78 11.13 -2.49 -0.09
C ASN A 78 11.86 -3.58 0.72
N LEU A 79 12.16 -3.31 1.99
CA LEU A 79 12.79 -4.30 2.87
C LEU A 79 11.91 -5.54 3.07
N SER A 80 10.60 -5.33 3.21
CA SER A 80 9.62 -6.41 3.37
C SER A 80 9.49 -7.24 2.09
N ALA A 81 9.46 -6.60 0.92
CA ALA A 81 9.42 -7.28 -0.37
C ALA A 81 10.65 -8.18 -0.56
N LEU A 82 11.84 -7.67 -0.26
CA LEU A 82 13.08 -8.45 -0.29
C LEU A 82 13.04 -9.65 0.68
N ALA A 83 12.56 -9.45 1.91
CA ALA A 83 12.48 -10.53 2.90
C ALA A 83 11.48 -11.63 2.48
N ILE A 84 10.32 -11.22 1.94
CA ILE A 84 9.30 -12.15 1.42
C ILE A 84 9.86 -12.95 0.23
N GLU A 85 10.56 -12.29 -0.69
CA GLU A 85 11.19 -12.96 -1.83
C GLU A 85 12.24 -13.98 -1.39
N ASN A 86 13.10 -13.60 -0.44
CA ASN A 86 14.11 -14.51 0.12
C ASN A 86 13.47 -15.73 0.79
N ALA A 87 12.37 -15.54 1.54
CA ALA A 87 11.65 -16.64 2.17
C ALA A 87 11.05 -17.60 1.12
N ARG A 88 10.46 -17.06 0.04
CA ARG A 88 9.91 -17.86 -1.08
C ARG A 88 10.99 -18.64 -1.81
N MET A 89 12.13 -18.02 -2.08
CA MET A 89 13.28 -18.68 -2.69
C MET A 89 13.79 -19.83 -1.82
N TYR A 90 13.92 -19.59 -0.52
CA TYR A 90 14.36 -20.61 0.43
C TYR A 90 13.38 -21.80 0.53
N ASP A 91 12.08 -21.53 0.58
CA ASP A 91 11.05 -22.58 0.56
C ASP A 91 11.06 -23.39 -0.74
N SER A 92 11.36 -22.76 -1.87
CA SER A 92 11.46 -23.42 -3.18
C SER A 92 12.66 -24.37 -3.23
N LEU A 93 13.80 -23.97 -2.65
CA LEU A 93 14.98 -24.83 -2.53
C LEU A 93 14.75 -26.04 -1.61
N LYS A 94 13.94 -25.89 -0.55
CA LYS A 94 13.61 -26.99 0.38
C LYS A 94 12.64 -28.03 -0.19
N LYS A 95 11.83 -27.65 -1.18
CA LYS A 95 10.83 -28.52 -1.81
C LYS A 95 11.36 -29.25 -3.05
N ALA A 96 12.57 -28.90 -3.50
CA ALA A 96 13.31 -29.57 -4.56
C ALA A 96 14.12 -30.75 -4.00
#